data_AF-A0A8T0D653-F1
#
_entry.id   AF-A0A8T0D653-F1
#
_cell.length_a   1.000
_cell.length_b   1.000
_cell.length_c   1.000
_cell.angle_alpha   90.00
_cell.angle_beta   90.00
_cell.angle_gamma   90.00
#
_symmetry.space_group_name_H-M   'P 1'
#
loop_
_entity.id
_entity.type
_entity.pdbx_description
1 polymer ?
#
loop_
_entity_poly.entity_id
_entity_poly.type
_entity_poly.pdbx_seq_one_letter_code
_entity_poly.pdbx_strand_id
1 'polypeptide(L)'
;CPRSSNLRTTELKLPLIPNALLYLSRQNRDIKEMMEVNWSDKTEAEECDLIAGNLHNGATNKQFYSGVARFQDNMSTPHSWAASTHEIIMLSESQRRASGELRSLISKLLIDTSRDMREQFDRVCKEFRNNSDRLVEAKIHLENQLKKTVDEITIQEKNIADLREAIRAKDDPLKVAQTRMHVRQFRPNKELCKDPAQESLVTEVDILTRSLDSLLQEAKRAEHKLKDLQDNQMNLEREMQLKEESIKIDEAQCMPRRSMYPSTLRLQGYP
;
A
#
# COMPACT_ATOMS: atom_id res chain seq x y z
N CYS A 1 11.43 -17.72 7.60
CA CYS A 1 9.97 -17.48 7.42
C CYS A 1 9.39 -18.54 6.48
N PRO A 2 8.68 -19.55 6.98
CA PRO A 2 8.14 -20.66 6.15
C PRO A 2 6.96 -20.26 5.23
N ARG A 3 6.49 -19.01 5.27
CA ARG A 3 5.39 -18.53 4.40
C ARG A 3 5.85 -18.04 3.02
N SER A 4 7.12 -17.65 2.84
CA SER A 4 7.64 -17.23 1.53
C SER A 4 7.85 -18.40 0.55
N SER A 5 7.99 -19.62 1.07
CA SER A 5 8.07 -20.84 0.25
C SER A 5 6.70 -21.23 -0.33
N ASN A 6 5.61 -21.06 0.41
CA ASN A 6 4.27 -21.35 -0.10
C ASN A 6 3.88 -20.44 -1.27
N LEU A 7 4.12 -19.12 -1.14
CA LEU A 7 3.86 -18.14 -2.20
C LEU A 7 4.57 -18.49 -3.53
N ARG A 8 5.87 -18.83 -3.48
CA ARG A 8 6.62 -19.26 -4.67
C ARG A 8 6.08 -20.57 -5.28
N THR A 9 5.54 -21.46 -4.45
CA THR A 9 4.99 -22.75 -4.91
C THR A 9 3.61 -22.57 -5.56
N THR A 10 2.78 -21.65 -5.05
CA THR A 10 1.53 -21.21 -5.68
C THR A 10 1.78 -20.47 -7.00
N GLU A 11 2.76 -19.56 -7.06
CA GLU A 11 3.12 -18.81 -8.28
C GLU A 11 3.55 -19.73 -9.43
N LEU A 12 4.29 -20.81 -9.13
CA LEU A 12 4.74 -21.77 -10.14
C LEU A 12 3.63 -22.72 -10.63
N LYS A 13 2.61 -22.99 -9.81
CA LYS A 13 1.56 -23.98 -10.10
C LYS A 13 0.30 -23.38 -10.71
N LEU A 14 -0.06 -22.15 -10.34
CA LEU A 14 -1.27 -21.45 -10.84
C LEU A 14 -1.43 -21.47 -12.38
N PRO A 15 -0.38 -21.16 -13.18
CA PRO A 15 -0.53 -21.11 -14.64
C PRO A 15 -0.67 -22.49 -15.29
N LEU A 16 -0.38 -23.58 -14.57
CA LEU A 16 -0.49 -24.95 -15.09
C LEU A 16 -1.87 -25.58 -14.84
N ILE A 17 -2.66 -25.02 -13.91
CA ILE A 17 -3.99 -25.55 -13.53
C ILE A 17 -4.97 -25.57 -14.71
N PRO A 18 -5.09 -24.52 -15.55
CA PRO A 18 -6.01 -24.55 -16.69
C PRO A 18 -5.69 -25.65 -17.71
N ASN A 19 -4.39 -25.87 -17.97
CA ASN A 19 -3.93 -26.93 -18.88
C ASN A 19 -4.20 -28.32 -18.30
N ALA A 20 -3.95 -28.51 -16.99
CA ALA A 20 -4.25 -29.75 -16.31
C ALA A 20 -5.76 -30.07 -16.27
N LEU A 21 -6.60 -29.05 -16.07
CA LEU A 21 -8.06 -29.17 -16.13
C LEU A 21 -8.55 -29.58 -17.52
N LEU A 22 -8.05 -28.93 -18.57
CA LEU A 22 -8.42 -29.25 -19.94
C LEU A 22 -8.00 -30.68 -20.31
N TYR A 23 -6.78 -31.07 -19.94
CA TYR A 23 -6.26 -32.41 -20.16
C TYR A 23 -7.10 -33.48 -19.44
N LEU A 24 -7.35 -33.32 -18.13
CA LEU A 24 -8.15 -34.28 -17.38
C LEU A 24 -9.61 -34.32 -17.84
N SER A 25 -10.19 -33.19 -18.24
CA SER A 25 -11.56 -33.15 -18.78
C SER A 25 -11.66 -33.99 -20.06
N ARG A 26 -10.68 -33.87 -20.96
CA ARG A 26 -10.61 -34.70 -22.16
C ARG A 26 -10.47 -36.19 -21.81
N GLN A 27 -9.53 -36.55 -20.96
CA GLN A 27 -9.31 -37.94 -20.54
C GLN A 27 -10.54 -38.55 -19.84
N ASN A 28 -11.26 -37.77 -19.01
CA ASN A 28 -12.52 -38.21 -18.40
C ASN A 28 -13.58 -38.52 -19.46
N ARG A 29 -13.69 -37.71 -20.51
CA ARG A 29 -14.63 -37.94 -21.60
C ARG A 29 -14.26 -39.20 -22.39
N ASP A 30 -12.99 -39.35 -22.74
CA ASP A 30 -12.52 -40.49 -23.53
C ASP A 30 -12.74 -41.81 -22.76
N ILE A 31 -12.45 -41.86 -21.45
CA ILE A 31 -12.68 -43.06 -20.63
C ILE A 31 -14.18 -43.31 -20.40
N LYS A 32 -15.00 -42.26 -20.28
CA LYS A 32 -16.46 -42.40 -20.21
C LYS A 32 -17.00 -43.08 -21.47
N GLU A 33 -16.57 -42.64 -22.64
CA GLU A 33 -16.97 -43.22 -23.93
C GLU A 33 -16.57 -44.70 -24.01
N MET A 34 -15.35 -45.06 -23.60
CA MET A 34 -14.91 -46.47 -23.54
C MET A 34 -15.79 -47.32 -22.61
N MET A 35 -16.19 -46.77 -21.45
CA MET A 35 -17.10 -47.44 -20.53
C MET A 35 -18.51 -47.61 -21.11
N GLU A 36 -19.02 -46.59 -21.81
CA GLU A 36 -20.33 -46.61 -22.46
C GLU A 36 -20.38 -47.65 -23.58
N VAL A 37 -19.33 -47.74 -24.41
CA VAL A 37 -19.21 -48.78 -25.45
C VAL A 37 -19.13 -50.16 -24.81
N ASN A 38 -18.25 -50.37 -23.83
CA ASN A 38 -18.12 -51.66 -23.16
C ASN A 38 -19.42 -52.13 -22.48
N TRP A 39 -20.19 -51.19 -21.93
CA TRP A 39 -21.51 -51.47 -21.36
C TRP A 39 -22.54 -51.79 -22.44
N SER A 40 -22.56 -51.05 -23.54
CA SER A 40 -23.46 -51.30 -24.68
C SER A 40 -23.22 -52.69 -25.29
N ASP A 41 -21.96 -53.03 -25.56
CA ASP A 41 -21.58 -54.34 -26.13
C ASP A 41 -22.02 -55.49 -25.22
N LYS A 42 -21.89 -55.35 -23.91
CA LYS A 42 -22.34 -56.36 -22.94
C LYS A 42 -23.86 -56.48 -22.89
N THR A 43 -24.58 -55.37 -23.04
CA THR A 43 -26.04 -55.35 -23.06
C THR A 43 -26.56 -56.05 -24.32
N GLU A 44 -26.00 -55.72 -25.49
CA GLU A 44 -26.34 -56.39 -26.75
C GLU A 44 -26.00 -57.89 -26.74
N ALA A 45 -24.86 -58.26 -26.12
CA ALA A 45 -24.49 -59.66 -25.93
C ALA A 45 -25.49 -60.40 -25.03
N GLU A 46 -25.92 -59.81 -23.92
CA GLU A 46 -26.93 -60.38 -23.03
C GLU A 46 -28.28 -60.56 -23.76
N GLU A 47 -28.69 -59.61 -24.59
CA GLU A 47 -29.90 -59.75 -25.42
C GLU A 47 -29.79 -60.93 -26.40
N CYS A 48 -28.63 -61.09 -27.06
CA CYS A 48 -28.37 -62.22 -27.94
C CYS A 48 -28.43 -63.56 -27.18
N ASP A 49 -27.80 -63.62 -26.01
CA ASP A 49 -27.78 -64.81 -25.15
C ASP A 49 -29.18 -65.13 -24.60
N LEU A 50 -30.00 -64.13 -24.29
CA LEU A 50 -31.38 -64.29 -23.86
C LEU A 50 -32.26 -64.84 -25.00
N ILE A 51 -32.10 -64.32 -26.22
CA ILE A 51 -32.80 -64.85 -27.40
C ILE A 51 -32.40 -66.32 -27.62
N ALA A 52 -31.10 -66.61 -27.60
CA ALA A 52 -30.58 -67.96 -27.78
C ALA A 52 -31.05 -68.92 -26.69
N GLY A 53 -31.03 -68.50 -25.42
CA GLY A 53 -31.45 -69.29 -24.27
C GLY A 53 -32.96 -69.58 -24.23
N ASN A 54 -33.78 -68.73 -24.85
CA ASN A 54 -35.23 -68.91 -24.97
C ASN A 54 -35.66 -69.78 -26.17
N LEU A 55 -34.74 -70.19 -27.04
CA LEU A 55 -35.06 -71.08 -28.16
C LEU A 55 -35.39 -72.49 -27.65
N HIS A 56 -36.49 -73.05 -28.16
CA HIS A 56 -36.90 -74.43 -27.89
C HIS A 56 -37.40 -75.10 -29.19
N ASN A 57 -37.55 -76.43 -29.20
CA ASN A 57 -37.91 -77.19 -30.41
C ASN A 57 -39.21 -76.69 -31.08
N GLY A 58 -40.14 -76.13 -30.30
CA GLY A 58 -41.41 -75.57 -30.79
C GLY A 58 -41.33 -74.12 -31.30
N ALA A 59 -40.22 -73.42 -31.13
CA ALA A 59 -40.09 -72.01 -31.47
C ALA A 59 -40.22 -71.77 -32.99
N THR A 60 -40.94 -70.74 -33.42
CA THR A 60 -41.18 -70.45 -34.85
C THR A 60 -40.07 -69.62 -35.50
N ASN A 61 -39.22 -68.98 -34.70
CA ASN A 61 -38.10 -68.13 -35.11
C ASN A 61 -36.76 -68.89 -35.24
N LYS A 62 -36.77 -70.07 -35.87
CA LYS A 62 -35.58 -70.91 -36.10
C LYS A 62 -35.44 -71.29 -37.58
N GLN A 63 -34.22 -71.31 -38.10
CA GLN A 63 -33.90 -71.67 -39.49
C GLN A 63 -32.49 -72.26 -39.61
N PHE A 64 -32.17 -72.86 -40.76
CA PHE A 64 -30.81 -73.35 -41.04
C PHE A 64 -29.91 -72.20 -41.48
N TYR A 65 -28.70 -72.13 -40.89
CA TYR A 65 -27.65 -71.20 -41.31
C TYR A 65 -26.44 -71.99 -41.81
N SER A 66 -26.00 -71.71 -43.04
CA SER A 66 -24.82 -72.37 -43.62
C SER A 66 -23.53 -71.74 -43.10
N GLY A 67 -22.51 -72.54 -42.83
CA GLY A 67 -21.16 -72.06 -42.47
C GLY A 67 -20.97 -71.60 -41.01
N VAL A 68 -21.99 -71.66 -40.16
CA VAL A 68 -21.93 -71.16 -38.76
C VAL A 68 -21.20 -72.09 -37.78
N ALA A 69 -21.00 -73.36 -38.13
CA ALA A 69 -20.33 -74.34 -37.27
C ALA A 69 -18.80 -74.22 -37.32
N ARG A 70 -18.26 -73.01 -37.13
CA ARG A 70 -16.82 -72.68 -37.18
C ARG A 70 -16.53 -71.52 -36.22
N PHE A 71 -15.34 -71.49 -35.63
CA PHE A 71 -14.86 -70.29 -34.93
C PHE A 71 -14.59 -69.18 -35.93
N GLN A 72 -14.94 -67.94 -35.57
CA GLN A 72 -14.55 -66.77 -36.35
C GLN A 72 -13.14 -66.31 -35.93
N ASP A 73 -12.36 -65.83 -36.89
CA ASP A 73 -10.96 -65.43 -36.67
C ASP A 73 -10.79 -64.25 -35.70
N ASN A 74 -11.85 -63.47 -35.48
CA ASN A 74 -11.89 -62.30 -34.59
C ASN A 74 -12.52 -62.58 -33.22
N MET A 75 -12.78 -63.84 -32.85
CA MET A 75 -13.37 -64.16 -31.55
C MET A 75 -12.39 -63.91 -30.40
N SER A 76 -12.83 -63.15 -29.40
CA SER A 76 -12.09 -63.02 -28.15
C SER A 76 -12.16 -64.31 -27.33
N THR A 77 -11.12 -64.59 -26.55
CA THR A 77 -11.16 -65.61 -25.49
C THR A 77 -11.82 -65.04 -24.22
N PRO A 78 -12.38 -65.90 -23.33
CA PRO A 78 -12.89 -65.44 -22.03
C PRO A 78 -11.84 -64.67 -21.22
N HIS A 79 -10.57 -65.08 -21.31
CA HIS A 79 -9.46 -64.39 -20.67
C HIS A 79 -9.26 -62.97 -21.23
N SER A 80 -9.17 -62.81 -22.56
CA SER A 80 -9.00 -61.50 -23.19
C SER A 80 -10.21 -60.58 -23.00
N TRP A 81 -11.43 -61.12 -22.95
CA TRP A 81 -12.64 -60.36 -22.66
C TRP A 81 -12.65 -59.81 -21.22
N ALA A 82 -12.31 -60.67 -20.25
CA ALA A 82 -12.22 -60.29 -18.85
C ALA A 82 -11.08 -59.28 -18.63
N ALA A 83 -9.93 -59.49 -19.27
CA ALA A 83 -8.80 -58.58 -19.22
C ALA A 83 -9.14 -57.19 -19.78
N SER A 84 -9.79 -57.11 -20.94
CA SER A 84 -10.22 -55.84 -21.55
C SER A 84 -11.20 -55.07 -20.64
N THR A 85 -12.19 -55.77 -20.06
CA THR A 85 -13.12 -55.14 -19.11
C THR A 85 -12.39 -54.64 -17.86
N HIS A 86 -11.48 -55.44 -17.32
CA HIS A 86 -10.68 -55.08 -16.15
C HIS A 86 -9.79 -53.85 -16.41
N GLU A 87 -9.16 -53.78 -17.58
CA GLU A 87 -8.35 -52.63 -17.98
C GLU A 87 -9.16 -51.33 -18.02
N ILE A 88 -10.36 -51.34 -18.62
CA ILE A 88 -11.25 -50.17 -18.67
C ILE A 88 -11.65 -49.71 -17.26
N ILE A 89 -11.95 -50.65 -16.36
CA ILE A 89 -12.25 -50.35 -14.95
C ILE A 89 -11.05 -49.69 -14.28
N MET A 90 -9.86 -50.26 -14.42
CA MET A 90 -8.62 -49.73 -13.83
C MET A 90 -8.29 -48.32 -14.34
N LEU A 91 -8.46 -48.07 -15.65
CA LEU A 91 -8.28 -46.75 -16.25
C LEU A 91 -9.26 -45.72 -15.68
N SER A 92 -10.54 -46.09 -15.53
CA SER A 92 -11.56 -45.22 -14.94
C SER A 92 -11.31 -44.91 -13.47
N GLU A 93 -10.92 -45.90 -12.67
CA GLU A 93 -10.55 -45.67 -11.28
C GLU A 93 -9.36 -44.73 -11.15
N SER A 94 -8.32 -44.94 -11.96
CA SER A 94 -7.14 -44.08 -12.02
C SER A 94 -7.53 -42.65 -12.39
N GLN A 95 -8.35 -42.47 -13.43
CA GLN A 95 -8.79 -41.16 -13.90
C GLN A 95 -9.70 -40.43 -12.91
N ARG A 96 -10.60 -41.15 -12.23
CA ARG A 96 -11.42 -40.61 -11.14
C ARG A 96 -10.56 -40.15 -9.96
N ARG A 97 -9.52 -40.92 -9.61
CA ARG A 97 -8.56 -40.55 -8.57
C ARG A 97 -7.80 -39.28 -8.94
N ALA A 98 -7.22 -39.22 -10.13
CA ALA A 98 -6.51 -38.04 -10.62
C ALA A 98 -7.40 -36.78 -10.62
N SER A 99 -8.66 -36.94 -11.05
CA SER A 99 -9.65 -35.84 -11.01
C SER A 99 -9.99 -35.39 -9.59
N GLY A 100 -10.07 -36.33 -8.64
CA GLY A 100 -10.28 -36.04 -7.22
C GLY A 100 -9.12 -35.29 -6.59
N GLU A 101 -7.89 -35.73 -6.89
CA GLU A 101 -6.66 -35.07 -6.43
C GLU A 101 -6.55 -33.65 -6.97
N LEU A 102 -6.83 -33.42 -8.26
CA LEU A 102 -6.80 -32.08 -8.84
C LEU A 102 -7.85 -31.17 -8.18
N ARG A 103 -9.08 -31.65 -7.97
CA ARG A 103 -10.12 -30.88 -7.27
C ARG A 103 -9.71 -30.52 -5.84
N SER A 104 -9.11 -31.46 -5.11
CA SER A 104 -8.57 -31.22 -3.76
C SER A 104 -7.47 -30.16 -3.77
N LEU A 105 -6.56 -30.23 -4.73
CA LEU A 105 -5.50 -29.25 -4.91
C LEU A 105 -6.06 -27.86 -5.21
N ILE A 106 -7.01 -27.75 -6.15
CA ILE A 106 -7.66 -26.47 -6.50
C ILE A 106 -8.35 -25.87 -5.29
N SER A 107 -9.11 -26.67 -4.54
CA SER A 107 -9.80 -26.21 -3.32
C SER A 107 -8.83 -25.63 -2.30
N LYS A 108 -7.71 -26.33 -2.02
CA LYS A 108 -6.66 -25.84 -1.12
C LYS A 108 -6.05 -24.53 -1.63
N LEU A 109 -5.74 -24.45 -2.93
CA LEU A 109 -5.15 -23.25 -3.54
C LEU A 109 -6.10 -22.04 -3.47
N LEU A 110 -7.40 -22.23 -3.68
CA LEU A 110 -8.40 -21.16 -3.52
C LEU A 110 -8.47 -20.67 -2.07
N ILE A 111 -8.47 -21.59 -1.10
CA ILE A 111 -8.47 -21.24 0.33
C ILE A 111 -7.19 -20.47 0.69
N ASP A 112 -6.03 -21.00 0.30
CA ASP A 112 -4.74 -20.39 0.64
C ASP A 112 -4.59 -19.02 -0.03
N THR A 113 -4.91 -18.91 -1.33
CA THR A 113 -4.82 -17.65 -2.07
C THR A 113 -5.80 -16.59 -1.54
N SER A 114 -7.05 -16.98 -1.25
CA SER A 114 -8.04 -16.05 -0.68
C SER A 114 -7.64 -15.57 0.72
N ARG A 115 -7.08 -16.45 1.55
CA ARG A 115 -6.51 -16.08 2.86
C ARG A 115 -5.34 -15.13 2.69
N ASP A 116 -4.39 -15.44 1.81
CA ASP A 116 -3.20 -14.63 1.59
C ASP A 116 -3.56 -13.23 1.06
N MET A 117 -4.50 -13.14 0.12
CA MET A 117 -5.06 -11.88 -0.38
C MET A 117 -5.69 -11.06 0.76
N ARG A 118 -6.44 -11.70 1.66
CA ARG A 118 -7.06 -11.03 2.79
C ARG A 118 -6.03 -10.56 3.82
N GLU A 119 -5.03 -11.39 4.13
CA GLU A 119 -3.94 -11.01 5.02
C GLU A 119 -3.16 -9.82 4.45
N GLN A 120 -2.89 -9.79 3.14
CA GLN A 120 -2.24 -8.64 2.49
C GLN A 120 -3.11 -7.39 2.58
N PHE A 121 -4.41 -7.54 2.36
CA PHE A 121 -5.36 -6.44 2.52
C PHE A 121 -5.31 -5.86 3.94
N ASP A 122 -5.42 -6.72 4.96
CA ASP A 122 -5.42 -6.32 6.37
C ASP A 122 -4.09 -5.68 6.79
N ARG A 123 -2.95 -6.22 6.31
CA ARG A 123 -1.62 -5.63 6.51
C ARG A 123 -1.56 -4.20 5.99
N VAL A 124 -1.96 -3.97 4.74
CA VAL A 124 -1.91 -2.65 4.13
C VAL A 124 -2.90 -1.70 4.82
N CYS A 125 -4.10 -2.15 5.19
CA CYS A 125 -5.06 -1.34 5.95
C CYS A 125 -4.53 -0.94 7.33
N LYS A 126 -3.77 -1.82 7.99
CA LYS A 126 -3.08 -1.48 9.24
C LYS A 126 -2.01 -0.40 9.01
N GLU A 127 -1.20 -0.54 7.97
CA GLU A 127 -0.18 0.46 7.65
C GLU A 127 -0.78 1.83 7.29
N PHE A 128 -1.93 1.88 6.59
CA PHE A 128 -2.66 3.13 6.36
C PHE A 128 -3.09 3.80 7.67
N ARG A 129 -3.63 3.02 8.63
CA ARG A 129 -4.01 3.57 9.95
C ARG A 129 -2.80 4.10 10.71
N ASN A 130 -1.73 3.31 10.77
CA ASN A 130 -0.47 3.75 11.38
C ASN A 130 0.08 5.03 10.72
N ASN A 131 -0.03 5.14 9.39
CA ASN A 131 0.39 6.33 8.66
C ASN A 131 -0.46 7.55 9.03
N SER A 132 -1.79 7.38 9.10
CA SER A 132 -2.69 8.46 9.54
C SER A 132 -2.33 8.93 10.95
N ASP A 133 -2.15 7.99 11.89
CA ASP A 133 -1.77 8.31 13.27
C ASP A 133 -0.44 9.10 13.32
N ARG A 134 0.56 8.67 12.54
CA ARG A 134 1.85 9.37 12.44
C ARG A 134 1.73 10.76 11.81
N LEU A 135 0.87 10.92 10.81
CA LEU A 135 0.63 12.23 10.18
C LEU A 135 -0.08 13.19 11.13
N VAL A 136 -1.05 12.68 11.90
CA VAL A 136 -1.75 13.46 12.93
C VAL A 136 -0.79 13.88 14.04
N GLU A 137 0.05 12.97 14.53
CA GLU A 137 1.08 13.30 15.53
C GLU A 137 2.08 14.35 15.00
N ALA A 138 2.54 14.18 13.76
CA ALA A 138 3.41 15.16 13.11
C ALA A 138 2.74 16.53 12.95
N LYS A 139 1.44 16.56 12.60
CA LYS A 139 0.65 17.80 12.52
C LYS A 139 0.58 18.49 13.89
N ILE A 140 0.29 17.76 14.96
CA ILE A 140 0.26 18.30 16.33
C ILE A 140 1.64 18.86 16.73
N HIS A 141 2.73 18.19 16.35
CA HIS A 141 4.07 18.71 16.60
C HIS A 141 4.32 20.04 15.86
N LEU A 142 3.94 20.11 14.57
CA LEU A 142 4.05 21.33 13.77
C LEU A 142 3.19 22.47 14.34
N GLU A 143 1.97 22.20 14.79
CA GLU A 143 1.10 23.18 15.46
C GLU A 143 1.74 23.76 16.71
N ASN A 144 2.36 22.90 17.54
CA ASN A 144 3.08 23.33 18.73
C ASN A 144 4.32 24.17 18.39
N GLN A 145 5.06 23.82 17.34
CA GLN A 145 6.19 24.61 16.87
C GLN A 145 5.73 25.98 16.34
N LEU A 146 4.66 26.00 15.53
CA LEU A 146 4.08 27.21 14.99
C LEU A 146 3.67 28.17 16.11
N LYS A 147 2.99 27.66 17.15
CA LYS A 147 2.63 28.44 18.32
C LYS A 147 3.84 29.10 18.98
N LYS A 148 4.91 28.33 19.21
CA LYS A 148 6.16 28.86 19.79
C LYS A 148 6.80 29.94 18.90
N THR A 149 6.83 29.72 17.59
CA THR A 149 7.37 30.69 16.63
C THR A 149 6.56 31.98 16.63
N VAL A 150 5.23 31.91 16.70
CA VAL A 150 4.35 33.09 16.81
C VAL A 150 4.56 33.84 18.12
N ASP A 151 4.73 33.12 19.24
CA ASP A 151 5.07 33.73 20.53
C ASP A 151 6.43 34.45 20.46
N GLU A 152 7.44 33.83 19.83
CA GLU A 152 8.77 34.42 19.61
C GLU A 152 8.72 35.66 18.70
N ILE A 153 7.91 35.64 17.64
CA ILE A 153 7.65 36.80 16.78
C ILE A 153 7.11 37.97 17.61
N THR A 154 6.09 37.71 18.43
CA THR A 154 5.45 38.74 19.27
C THR A 154 6.47 39.36 20.25
N ILE A 155 7.31 38.53 20.87
CA ILE A 155 8.38 39.00 21.76
C ILE A 155 9.40 39.85 20.98
N GLN A 156 9.77 39.41 19.78
CA GLN A 156 10.76 40.08 18.94
C GLN A 156 10.25 41.42 18.41
N GLU A 157 8.98 41.52 18.02
CA GLU A 157 8.33 42.78 17.63
C GLU A 157 8.33 43.79 18.77
N LYS A 158 8.02 43.33 20.00
CA LYS A 158 8.12 44.17 21.19
C LYS A 158 9.55 44.64 21.44
N ASN A 159 10.53 43.75 21.34
CA ASN A 159 11.95 44.12 21.50
C ASN A 159 12.39 45.18 20.48
N ILE A 160 11.96 45.06 19.22
CA ILE A 160 12.23 46.08 18.18
C ILE A 160 11.57 47.41 18.55
N ALA A 161 10.34 47.40 19.07
CA ALA A 161 9.66 48.62 19.53
C ALA A 161 10.40 49.30 20.68
N ASP A 162 10.86 48.52 21.68
CA ASP A 162 11.62 49.00 22.83
C ASP A 162 12.99 49.57 22.39
N LEU A 163 13.70 48.90 21.47
CA LEU A 163 14.95 49.38 20.89
C LEU A 163 14.75 50.70 20.13
N ARG A 164 13.68 50.83 19.35
CA ARG A 164 13.33 52.06 18.63
C ARG A 164 13.03 53.21 19.59
N GLU A 165 12.37 52.95 20.71
CA GLU A 165 12.15 53.95 21.76
C GLU A 165 13.46 54.36 22.43
N ALA A 166 14.34 53.41 22.76
CA ALA A 166 15.65 53.70 23.32
C ALA A 166 16.54 54.53 22.38
N ILE A 167 16.45 54.29 21.07
CA ILE A 167 17.11 55.12 20.04
C ILE A 167 16.56 56.54 20.08
N ARG A 168 15.23 56.73 20.01
CA ARG A 168 14.60 58.05 20.09
C ARG A 168 14.97 58.82 21.35
N ALA A 169 15.02 58.14 22.51
CA ALA A 169 15.37 58.75 23.78
C ALA A 169 16.81 59.31 23.83
N LYS A 170 17.71 58.86 22.94
CA LYS A 170 19.09 59.37 22.86
C LYS A 170 19.28 60.54 21.90
N ASP A 171 18.34 60.78 20.99
CA ASP A 171 18.45 61.85 19.99
C ASP A 171 18.57 63.23 20.65
N ASP A 172 17.69 63.54 21.61
CA ASP A 172 17.66 64.87 22.23
C ASP A 172 18.87 65.15 23.13
N PRO A 173 19.32 64.23 24.02
CA PRO A 173 20.59 64.38 24.73
C PRO A 173 21.78 64.61 23.81
N LEU A 174 21.87 63.86 22.70
CA LEU A 174 22.96 64.01 21.73
C LEU A 174 22.91 65.38 21.03
N LYS A 175 21.73 65.83 20.59
CA LYS A 175 21.54 67.17 20.02
C LYS A 175 21.93 68.26 21.01
N VAL A 176 21.55 68.14 22.28
CA VAL A 176 21.90 69.11 23.32
C VAL A 176 23.41 69.18 23.51
N ALA A 177 24.09 68.03 23.64
CA ALA A 177 25.54 67.99 23.81
C ALA A 177 26.28 68.57 22.59
N GLN A 178 25.89 68.20 21.37
CA GLN A 178 26.43 68.73 20.12
C GLN A 178 26.18 70.24 19.97
N THR A 179 24.97 70.71 20.27
CA THR A 179 24.62 72.14 20.21
C THR A 179 25.43 72.95 21.22
N ARG A 180 25.58 72.47 22.47
CA ARG A 180 26.43 73.10 23.48
C ARG A 180 27.89 73.18 23.02
N MET A 181 28.39 72.10 22.42
CA MET A 181 29.75 72.06 21.88
C MET A 181 29.92 73.06 20.73
N HIS A 182 28.96 73.14 19.81
CA HIS A 182 28.96 74.08 18.68
C HIS A 182 28.97 75.53 19.15
N VAL A 183 28.09 75.92 20.08
CA VAL A 183 28.05 77.29 20.62
C VAL A 183 29.40 77.69 21.26
N ARG A 184 30.06 76.75 21.95
CA ARG A 184 31.37 77.00 22.60
C ARG A 184 32.52 77.20 21.60
N GLN A 185 32.38 76.81 20.33
CA GLN A 185 33.37 77.06 19.28
C GLN A 185 33.48 78.54 18.91
N PHE A 186 32.49 79.37 19.25
CA PHE A 186 32.46 80.80 18.93
C PHE A 186 33.04 81.70 20.03
N ARG A 187 33.67 81.13 21.07
CA ARG A 187 34.33 81.94 22.12
C ARG A 187 35.48 82.76 21.51
N PRO A 188 35.59 84.06 21.82
CA PRO A 188 36.55 84.94 21.16
C PRO A 188 37.99 84.77 21.70
N ASN A 189 38.98 84.84 20.81
CA ASN A 189 40.41 84.97 21.16
C ASN A 189 40.88 83.92 22.19
N LYS A 190 41.41 84.37 23.33
CA LYS A 190 41.94 83.51 24.41
C LYS A 190 40.85 82.81 25.22
N GLU A 191 39.57 83.21 25.07
CA GLU A 191 38.44 82.54 25.71
C GLU A 191 38.07 81.22 25.01
N LEU A 192 38.57 80.96 23.79
CA LEU A 192 38.51 79.64 23.13
C LEU A 192 39.49 78.66 23.79
N CYS A 193 39.25 78.38 25.06
CA CYS A 193 40.07 77.54 25.89
C CYS A 193 39.55 76.10 25.89
N LYS A 194 40.47 75.13 25.90
CA LYS A 194 40.20 73.70 26.09
C LYS A 194 40.02 73.41 27.59
N ASP A 195 38.96 73.95 28.17
CA ASP A 195 38.65 73.79 29.59
C ASP A 195 38.03 72.40 29.90
N PRO A 196 37.93 72.00 31.18
CA PRO A 196 37.38 70.70 31.56
C PRO A 196 35.94 70.44 31.09
N ALA A 197 35.12 71.48 30.95
CA ALA A 197 33.75 71.35 30.44
C ALA A 197 33.74 71.10 28.92
N GLN A 198 34.70 71.66 28.17
CA GLN A 198 34.88 71.34 26.75
C GLN A 198 35.30 69.87 26.57
N GLU A 199 36.23 69.37 27.38
CA GLU A 199 36.66 67.97 27.32
C GLU A 199 35.51 67.02 27.69
N SER A 200 34.76 67.34 28.74
CA SER A 200 33.60 66.55 29.16
C SER A 200 32.52 66.47 28.08
N LEU A 201 32.23 67.57 27.37
CA LEU A 201 31.27 67.57 26.26
C LEU A 201 31.72 66.71 25.08
N VAL A 202 33.02 66.73 24.75
CA VAL A 202 33.58 65.87 23.68
C VAL A 202 33.40 64.40 24.06
N THR A 203 33.71 64.04 25.31
CA THR A 203 33.52 62.68 25.82
C THR A 203 32.04 62.28 25.86
N GLU A 204 31.14 63.17 26.29
CA GLU A 204 29.69 62.92 26.32
C GLU A 204 29.14 62.63 24.91
N VAL A 205 29.51 63.44 23.91
CA VAL A 205 29.12 63.22 22.51
C VAL A 205 29.65 61.89 21.98
N ASP A 206 30.90 61.54 22.26
CA ASP A 206 31.49 60.26 21.84
C ASP A 206 30.75 59.06 22.48
N ILE A 207 30.47 59.11 23.78
CA ILE A 207 29.72 58.05 24.49
C ILE A 207 28.31 57.90 23.94
N LEU A 208 27.58 59.00 23.77
CA LEU A 208 26.21 58.99 23.25
C LEU A 208 26.17 58.46 21.81
N THR A 209 27.13 58.85 20.96
CA THR A 209 27.23 58.38 19.57
C THR A 209 27.49 56.87 19.51
N ARG A 210 28.48 56.36 20.27
CA ARG A 210 28.75 54.91 20.34
C ARG A 210 27.56 54.11 20.87
N SER A 211 26.87 54.66 21.86
CA SER A 211 25.67 54.02 22.42
C SER A 211 24.53 53.97 21.39
N LEU A 212 24.34 55.03 20.60
CA LEU A 212 23.36 55.08 19.52
C LEU A 212 23.70 54.08 18.40
N ASP A 213 24.96 54.03 17.97
CA ASP A 213 25.43 53.08 16.95
C ASP A 213 25.21 51.63 17.39
N SER A 214 25.49 51.32 18.66
CA SER A 214 25.24 50.00 19.25
C SER A 214 23.76 49.63 19.20
N LEU A 215 22.86 50.55 19.59
CA LEU A 215 21.42 50.32 19.56
C LEU A 215 20.91 50.16 18.12
N LEU A 216 21.40 50.94 17.16
CA LEU A 216 21.04 50.82 15.75
C LEU A 216 21.46 49.46 15.17
N GLN A 217 22.67 48.99 15.50
CA GLN A 217 23.11 47.64 15.11
C GLN A 217 22.24 46.55 15.74
N GLU A 218 21.86 46.70 17.01
CA GLU A 218 21.01 45.74 17.69
C GLU A 218 19.58 45.71 17.11
N ALA A 219 18.99 46.87 16.82
CA ALA A 219 17.70 46.98 16.13
C ALA A 219 17.75 46.30 14.76
N LYS A 220 18.80 46.53 13.96
CA LYS A 220 18.97 45.88 12.65
C LYS A 220 19.09 44.35 12.77
N ARG A 221 19.84 43.86 13.77
CA ARG A 221 19.94 42.41 14.05
C ARG A 221 18.58 41.84 14.48
N ALA A 222 17.84 42.60 15.29
CA ALA A 222 16.53 42.20 15.75
C ALA A 222 15.51 42.12 14.61
N GLU A 223 15.53 43.07 13.67
CA GLU A 223 14.70 43.07 12.46
C GLU A 223 15.02 41.90 11.52
N HIS A 224 16.31 41.57 11.35
CA HIS A 224 16.69 40.38 10.57
C HIS A 224 16.15 39.10 11.19
N LYS A 225 16.31 38.94 12.51
CA LYS A 225 15.79 37.77 13.24
C LYS A 225 14.25 37.67 13.14
N LEU A 226 13.54 38.80 13.20
CA LEU A 226 12.09 38.82 13.00
C LEU A 226 11.71 38.28 11.62
N LYS A 227 12.43 38.70 10.57
CA LYS A 227 12.22 38.19 9.21
C LYS A 227 12.45 36.68 9.13
N ASP A 228 13.54 36.17 9.71
CA ASP A 228 13.83 34.74 9.73
C ASP A 228 12.72 33.94 10.44
N LEU A 229 12.17 34.47 11.54
CA LEU A 229 11.04 33.87 12.24
C LEU A 229 9.76 33.85 11.40
N GLN A 230 9.46 34.94 10.67
CA GLN A 230 8.30 35.02 9.77
C GLN A 230 8.43 34.05 8.59
N ASP A 231 9.62 33.92 8.01
CA ASP A 231 9.90 32.93 6.95
C ASP A 231 9.71 31.49 7.49
N ASN A 232 10.17 31.22 8.72
CA ASN A 232 9.94 29.94 9.39
C ASN A 232 8.45 29.66 9.66
N GLN A 233 7.69 30.68 10.11
CA GLN A 233 6.24 30.57 10.31
C GLN A 233 5.54 30.14 9.01
N MET A 234 5.83 30.80 7.89
CA MET A 234 5.25 30.46 6.58
C MET A 234 5.59 29.03 6.15
N ASN A 235 6.80 28.56 6.44
CA ASN A 235 7.21 27.19 6.15
C ASN A 235 6.46 26.16 7.00
N LEU A 236 6.29 26.42 8.30
CA LEU A 236 5.52 25.56 9.20
C LEU A 236 4.05 25.46 8.79
N GLU A 237 3.42 26.59 8.42
CA GLU A 237 2.03 26.63 7.92
C GLU A 237 1.88 25.81 6.64
N ARG A 238 2.83 25.93 5.70
CA ARG A 238 2.84 25.13 4.47
C ARG A 238 2.98 23.64 4.74
N GLU A 239 3.94 23.26 5.59
CA GLU A 239 4.13 21.85 6.00
C GLU A 239 2.86 21.27 6.63
N MET A 240 2.21 22.05 7.50
CA MET A 240 0.97 21.66 8.17
C MET A 240 -0.18 21.45 7.17
N GLN A 241 -0.33 22.34 6.18
CA GLN A 241 -1.30 22.17 5.11
C GLN A 241 -1.06 20.88 4.32
N LEU A 242 0.20 20.56 3.98
CA LEU A 242 0.53 19.32 3.29
C LEU A 242 0.20 18.07 4.13
N LYS A 243 0.39 18.12 5.45
CA LYS A 243 -0.04 17.01 6.34
C LYS A 243 -1.55 16.84 6.31
N GLU A 244 -2.30 17.93 6.39
CA GLU A 244 -3.76 17.91 6.35
C GLU A 244 -4.31 17.36 5.02
N GLU A 245 -3.73 17.77 3.90
CA GLU A 245 -4.07 17.22 2.58
C GLU A 245 -3.76 15.72 2.49
N SER A 246 -2.61 15.29 3.01
CA SER A 246 -2.23 13.87 3.04
C SER A 246 -3.19 13.03 3.88
N ILE A 247 -3.55 13.49 5.08
CA ILE A 247 -4.54 12.84 5.96
C ILE A 247 -5.88 12.72 5.23
N LYS A 248 -6.33 13.80 4.61
CA LYS A 248 -7.60 13.81 3.87
C LYS A 248 -7.61 12.82 2.71
N ILE A 249 -6.50 12.67 1.98
CA ILE A 249 -6.40 11.67 0.91
C ILE A 249 -6.52 10.26 1.49
N ASP A 250 -5.76 9.95 2.53
CA ASP A 250 -5.76 8.63 3.15
C ASP A 250 -7.14 8.26 3.71
N GLU A 251 -7.78 9.18 4.45
CA GLU A 251 -9.05 8.94 5.13
C GLU A 251 -10.28 9.03 4.21
N ALA A 252 -10.33 10.01 3.30
CA ALA A 252 -11.51 10.25 2.48
C ALA A 252 -11.48 9.54 1.12
N GLN A 253 -10.30 9.13 0.63
CA GLN A 253 -10.17 8.51 -0.70
C GLN A 253 -9.66 7.07 -0.61
N CYS A 254 -8.53 6.83 0.05
CA CYS A 254 -7.88 5.52 0.07
C CYS A 254 -8.69 4.52 0.91
N MET A 255 -8.97 4.85 2.17
CA MET A 255 -9.65 3.92 3.09
C MET A 255 -11.07 3.53 2.66
N PRO A 256 -11.93 4.43 2.14
CA PRO A 256 -13.26 4.06 1.67
C PRO A 256 -13.22 3.08 0.50
N ARG A 257 -12.31 3.28 -0.46
CA ARG A 257 -12.12 2.33 -1.57
C ARG A 257 -11.70 0.95 -1.07
N ARG A 258 -10.84 0.92 -0.06
CA ARG A 258 -10.38 -0.33 0.57
C ARG A 258 -11.49 -1.01 1.37
N SER A 259 -12.44 -0.27 1.95
CA SER A 259 -13.57 -0.86 2.69
C SER A 259 -14.46 -1.78 1.83
N MET A 260 -14.44 -1.60 0.50
CA MET A 260 -15.18 -2.42 -0.46
C MET A 260 -14.47 -3.74 -0.81
N TYR A 261 -13.32 -4.04 -0.20
CA TYR A 261 -12.56 -5.24 -0.52
C TYR A 261 -13.36 -6.51 -0.18
N PRO A 262 -13.39 -7.50 -1.09
CA PRO A 262 -14.24 -8.68 -0.92
C PRO A 262 -13.90 -9.50 0.32
N SER A 263 -14.92 -10.22 0.82
CA SER A 263 -14.75 -11.23 1.86
C SER A 263 -13.95 -12.42 1.34
N THR A 264 -13.35 -13.19 2.25
CA THR A 264 -12.64 -14.43 1.90
C THR A 264 -13.54 -15.42 1.15
N LEU A 265 -14.82 -15.51 1.52
CA LEU A 265 -15.80 -16.36 0.82
C LEU A 265 -16.01 -15.90 -0.63
N ARG A 266 -16.16 -14.59 -0.85
CA ARG A 266 -16.33 -14.04 -2.19
C ARG A 266 -15.08 -14.21 -3.06
N LEU A 267 -13.90 -14.13 -2.46
CA LEU A 267 -12.62 -14.44 -3.12
C LEU A 267 -12.47 -15.91 -3.51
N GLN A 268 -13.15 -16.82 -2.80
CA GLN A 268 -13.19 -18.25 -3.14
C GLN A 268 -14.24 -18.57 -4.22
N GLY A 269 -15.02 -17.57 -4.67
CA GLY A 269 -16.05 -17.73 -5.69
C GLY A 269 -17.45 -18.04 -5.15
N TYR A 270 -17.66 -17.98 -3.83
CA TYR A 270 -19.00 -18.07 -3.25
C TYR A 270 -19.73 -16.72 -3.38
N PRO A 271 -21.05 -16.73 -3.65
CA PRO A 271 -21.87 -15.52 -3.77
C PRO A 271 -21.93 -14.72 -2.46
#